data_AF-A0A1A7YGB7-F1
#
_entry.id   AF-A0A1A7YGB7-F1
#
_cell.length_a   1.000
_cell.length_b   1.000
_cell.length_c   1.000
_cell.angle_alpha   90.00
_cell.angle_beta   90.00
_cell.angle_gamma   90.00
#
_symmetry.space_group_name_H-M   'P 1'
#
loop_
_entity.id
_entity.type
_entity.pdbx_description
1 polymer ?
#
loop_
_entity_poly.entity_id
_entity_poly.type
_entity_poly.pdbx_seq_one_letter_code
_entity_poly.pdbx_strand_id
1 'polypeptide(L)'
;LSLDSRQDHSLEDGFLRIELFIRNSVRQNPCWKDETSLLPAQIVVYMQQALAIAEQGADLKTQRDLCLGLASIYQQYGALDKAVCCAQQAVETGTHVNEEDGFEASVLLGWLLVLTDQAERAQSILQPLLTSLQSTDSPTQQGVIHNLLALCLRHQRRIREAGWHLHSA
;
A
#
# COMPACT_ATOMS: atom_id res chain seq x y z
N LEU A 1 25.33 -20.07 -24.42
CA LEU A 1 24.47 -18.94 -24.86
C LEU A 1 24.35 -18.01 -23.67
N SER A 2 25.17 -16.95 -23.68
CA SER A 2 25.21 -15.95 -22.61
C SER A 2 24.05 -14.99 -22.80
N LEU A 3 23.08 -15.00 -21.87
CA LEU A 3 21.96 -14.06 -21.81
C LEU A 3 22.19 -13.03 -20.69
N ASP A 4 23.42 -12.54 -20.56
CA ASP A 4 23.75 -11.44 -19.65
C ASP A 4 24.48 -10.35 -20.43
N SER A 5 23.74 -9.66 -21.30
CA SER A 5 24.07 -8.27 -21.57
C SER A 5 23.34 -7.44 -20.52
N ARG A 6 24.11 -6.86 -19.59
CA ARG A 6 23.72 -5.76 -18.71
C ARG A 6 23.13 -4.63 -19.55
N GLN A 7 21.85 -4.73 -19.88
CA GLN A 7 21.06 -3.58 -20.22
C GLN A 7 20.62 -3.00 -18.89
N ASP A 8 21.08 -1.80 -18.58
CA ASP A 8 20.42 -0.95 -17.61
C ASP A 8 18.98 -0.79 -18.11
N HIS A 9 18.08 -1.67 -17.65
CA HIS A 9 16.70 -1.63 -18.07
C HIS A 9 16.12 -0.34 -17.51
N SER A 10 15.74 0.56 -18.42
CA SER A 10 15.11 1.80 -18.02
C SER A 10 13.83 1.50 -17.25
N LEU A 11 13.45 2.43 -16.37
CA LEU A 11 12.18 2.33 -15.65
C LEU A 11 10.99 2.24 -16.62
N GLU A 12 11.11 2.87 -17.80
CA GLU A 12 10.15 2.78 -18.90
C GLU A 12 10.00 1.34 -19.44
N ASP A 13 11.10 0.60 -19.62
CA ASP A 13 11.03 -0.82 -20.00
C ASP A 13 10.39 -1.68 -18.89
N GLY A 14 10.66 -1.34 -17.62
CA GLY A 14 9.99 -1.94 -16.47
C GLY A 14 8.47 -1.77 -16.52
N PHE A 15 7.99 -0.55 -16.74
CA PHE A 15 6.56 -0.27 -16.88
C PHE A 15 5.93 -0.92 -18.11
N LEU A 16 6.64 -0.94 -19.24
CA LEU A 16 6.17 -1.61 -20.45
C LEU A 16 5.94 -3.11 -20.19
N ARG A 17 6.83 -3.77 -19.44
CA ARG A 17 6.66 -5.18 -19.07
C ARG A 17 5.43 -5.40 -18.19
N ILE A 18 5.18 -4.52 -17.22
CA ILE A 18 3.98 -4.55 -16.38
C ILE A 18 2.73 -4.42 -17.25
N GLU A 19 2.69 -3.42 -18.13
CA GLU A 19 1.55 -3.18 -19.02
C GLU A 19 1.29 -4.37 -19.96
N LEU A 20 2.34 -4.90 -20.60
CA LEU A 20 2.26 -6.08 -21.46
C LEU A 20 1.78 -7.30 -20.68
N PHE A 21 2.20 -7.48 -19.44
CA PHE A 21 1.73 -8.56 -18.59
C PHE A 21 0.22 -8.42 -18.31
N ILE A 22 -0.25 -7.23 -17.91
CA ILE A 22 -1.68 -6.96 -17.66
C ILE A 22 -2.49 -7.24 -18.92
N ARG A 23 -2.08 -6.70 -20.08
CA ARG A 23 -2.78 -6.90 -21.36
C ARG A 23 -2.83 -8.37 -21.76
N ASN A 24 -1.73 -9.10 -21.63
CA ASN A 24 -1.70 -10.53 -21.95
C ASN A 24 -2.57 -11.34 -20.99
N SER A 25 -2.54 -10.99 -19.71
CA SER A 25 -3.36 -11.62 -18.67
C SER A 25 -4.85 -11.46 -19.00
N VAL A 26 -5.30 -10.24 -19.31
CA VAL A 26 -6.69 -9.96 -19.71
C VAL A 26 -7.10 -10.69 -20.99
N ARG A 27 -6.18 -10.86 -21.95
CA ARG A 27 -6.45 -11.63 -23.17
C ARG A 27 -6.63 -13.11 -22.88
N GLN A 28 -5.84 -13.68 -21.98
CA GLN A 28 -5.89 -15.10 -21.62
C GLN A 28 -7.08 -15.42 -20.69
N ASN A 29 -7.49 -14.45 -19.88
CA ASN A 29 -8.64 -14.58 -19.00
C ASN A 29 -9.52 -13.31 -19.02
N PRO A 30 -10.57 -13.27 -19.87
CA PRO A 30 -11.43 -12.11 -20.02
C PRO A 30 -12.18 -11.70 -18.76
N CYS A 31 -12.26 -12.57 -17.73
CA CYS A 31 -12.85 -12.19 -16.45
C CYS A 31 -12.04 -11.12 -15.70
N TRP A 32 -10.84 -10.78 -16.18
CA TRP A 32 -10.01 -9.69 -15.64
C TRP A 32 -10.23 -8.33 -16.33
N LYS A 33 -11.29 -8.20 -17.13
CA LYS A 33 -11.66 -6.94 -17.79
C LYS A 33 -12.39 -5.97 -16.88
N ASP A 34 -13.03 -6.46 -15.82
CA ASP A 34 -13.78 -5.60 -14.91
C ASP A 34 -12.81 -4.90 -13.97
N GLU A 35 -13.02 -3.61 -13.68
CA GLU A 35 -12.15 -2.79 -12.80
C GLU A 35 -12.05 -3.35 -11.36
N THR A 36 -12.99 -4.22 -10.98
CA THR A 36 -13.02 -4.94 -9.70
C THR A 36 -12.25 -6.26 -9.73
N SER A 37 -11.66 -6.61 -10.87
CA SER A 37 -10.95 -7.87 -11.04
C SER A 37 -9.58 -7.83 -10.40
N LEU A 38 -9.34 -8.84 -9.59
CA LEU A 38 -8.08 -9.14 -8.94
C LEU A 38 -6.93 -9.24 -9.97
N LEU A 39 -5.91 -8.37 -9.85
CA LEU A 39 -4.70 -8.49 -10.66
C LEU A 39 -4.02 -9.84 -10.39
N PRO A 40 -3.46 -10.53 -11.40
CA PRO A 40 -2.82 -11.82 -11.18
C PRO A 40 -1.60 -11.69 -10.28
N ALA A 41 -1.43 -12.61 -9.32
CA ALA A 41 -0.31 -12.60 -8.38
C ALA A 41 1.07 -12.56 -9.07
N GLN A 42 1.18 -13.06 -10.30
CA GLN A 42 2.42 -13.06 -11.06
C GLN A 42 2.91 -11.66 -11.46
N ILE A 43 2.04 -10.64 -11.45
CA ILE A 43 2.42 -9.25 -11.76
C ILE A 43 3.48 -8.72 -10.78
N VAL A 44 3.49 -9.26 -9.55
CA VAL A 44 4.46 -8.93 -8.50
C VAL A 44 5.90 -9.03 -9.00
N VAL A 45 6.21 -10.02 -9.85
CA VAL A 45 7.58 -10.21 -10.38
C VAL A 45 8.03 -9.00 -11.19
N TYR A 46 7.15 -8.47 -12.03
CA TYR A 46 7.45 -7.31 -12.88
C TYR A 46 7.48 -6.01 -12.05
N MET A 47 6.60 -5.87 -11.06
CA MET A 47 6.61 -4.71 -10.16
C MET A 47 7.85 -4.67 -9.27
N GLN A 48 8.33 -5.82 -8.77
CA GLN A 48 9.58 -5.89 -8.02
C GLN A 48 10.81 -5.54 -8.87
N GLN A 49 10.82 -5.93 -10.15
CA GLN A 49 11.88 -5.51 -11.07
C GLN A 49 11.86 -3.99 -11.31
N ALA A 50 10.69 -3.41 -11.56
CA ALA A 50 10.54 -1.96 -11.70
C ALA A 50 10.94 -1.22 -10.42
N LEU A 51 10.63 -1.78 -9.24
CA LEU A 51 10.99 -1.20 -7.95
C LEU A 51 12.51 -1.17 -7.78
N ALA A 52 13.21 -2.26 -8.09
CA ALA A 52 14.67 -2.32 -8.03
C ALA A 52 15.35 -1.30 -8.96
N ILE A 53 14.77 -1.04 -10.15
CA ILE A 53 15.26 0.01 -11.06
C ILE A 53 15.01 1.40 -10.47
N ALA A 54 13.82 1.65 -9.91
CA ALA A 54 13.46 2.92 -9.28
C ALA A 54 14.32 3.22 -8.04
N GLU A 55 14.70 2.19 -7.27
CA GLU A 55 15.65 2.28 -6.15
C GLU A 55 17.04 2.73 -6.61
N GLN A 56 17.55 2.15 -7.70
CA GLN A 56 18.83 2.56 -8.29
C GLN A 56 18.81 4.01 -8.79
N GLY A 57 17.68 4.45 -9.34
CA GLY A 57 17.47 5.82 -9.81
C GLY A 57 17.09 6.83 -8.73
N ALA A 58 16.92 6.40 -7.47
CA ALA A 58 16.40 7.21 -6.36
C ALA A 58 15.06 7.92 -6.68
N ASP A 59 14.21 7.32 -7.52
CA ASP A 59 12.88 7.84 -7.84
C ASP A 59 11.90 7.48 -6.72
N LEU A 60 11.87 8.30 -5.67
CA LEU A 60 11.07 8.06 -4.46
C LEU A 60 9.56 7.98 -4.73
N LYS A 61 9.07 8.75 -5.72
CA LYS A 61 7.65 8.72 -6.09
C LYS A 61 7.29 7.37 -6.71
N THR A 62 8.10 6.92 -7.67
CA THR A 62 7.87 5.61 -8.30
C THR A 62 8.04 4.46 -7.31
N GLN A 63 9.05 4.53 -6.42
CA GLN A 63 9.25 3.52 -5.38
C GLN A 63 8.01 3.39 -4.49
N ARG A 64 7.45 4.52 -4.03
CA ARG A 64 6.22 4.54 -3.24
C ARG A 64 5.05 3.91 -4.00
N ASP A 65 4.78 4.36 -5.21
CA ASP A 65 3.62 3.89 -6.00
C ASP A 65 3.69 2.37 -6.26
N LEU A 66 4.89 1.86 -6.59
CA LEU A 66 5.12 0.43 -6.75
C LEU A 66 4.95 -0.34 -5.43
N CYS A 67 5.41 0.22 -4.31
CA CYS A 67 5.23 -0.38 -2.99
C CYS A 67 3.75 -0.44 -2.57
N LEU A 68 2.96 0.61 -2.82
CA LEU A 68 1.51 0.61 -2.57
C LEU A 68 0.78 -0.45 -3.42
N GLY A 69 1.14 -0.53 -4.70
CA GLY A 69 0.59 -1.54 -5.61
C GLY A 69 0.94 -2.97 -5.17
N LEU A 70 2.21 -3.21 -4.82
CA LEU A 70 2.67 -4.49 -4.29
C LEU A 70 1.95 -4.85 -2.99
N ALA A 71 1.81 -3.91 -2.05
CA ALA A 71 1.10 -4.12 -0.79
C ALA A 71 -0.36 -4.53 -1.05
N SER A 72 -1.04 -3.85 -1.97
CA SER A 72 -2.42 -4.16 -2.37
C SER A 72 -2.55 -5.57 -2.95
N ILE A 73 -1.65 -5.97 -3.86
CA ILE A 73 -1.67 -7.32 -4.45
C ILE A 73 -1.35 -8.38 -3.39
N TYR A 74 -0.36 -8.15 -2.53
CA TYR A 74 -0.04 -9.08 -1.46
C TYR A 74 -1.20 -9.24 -0.46
N GLN A 75 -1.88 -8.14 -0.10
CA GLN A 75 -3.07 -8.18 0.74
C GLN A 75 -4.17 -9.02 0.09
N GLN A 76 -4.43 -8.77 -1.19
CA GLN A 76 -5.44 -9.47 -1.98
C GLN A 76 -5.25 -11.00 -2.00
N TYR A 77 -3.99 -11.45 -1.98
CA TYR A 77 -3.64 -12.88 -1.95
C TYR A 77 -3.26 -13.40 -0.56
N GLY A 78 -3.52 -12.64 0.50
CA GLY A 78 -3.30 -13.07 1.89
C GLY A 78 -1.82 -13.14 2.32
N ALA A 79 -0.89 -12.64 1.52
CA ALA A 79 0.53 -12.54 1.87
C ALA A 79 0.81 -11.32 2.76
N LEU A 80 0.13 -11.25 3.91
CA LEU A 80 0.05 -10.05 4.74
C LEU A 80 1.41 -9.54 5.25
N ASP A 81 2.35 -10.43 5.60
CA ASP A 81 3.69 -10.01 6.05
C ASP A 81 4.45 -9.24 4.95
N LYS A 82 4.31 -9.68 3.70
CA LYS A 82 4.90 -8.98 2.55
C LYS A 82 4.17 -7.66 2.28
N ALA A 83 2.85 -7.64 2.43
CA ALA A 83 2.07 -6.42 2.30
C ALA A 83 2.49 -5.36 3.32
N VAL A 84 2.68 -5.75 4.59
CA VAL A 84 3.16 -4.87 5.66
C VAL A 84 4.55 -4.32 5.32
N CYS A 85 5.46 -5.18 4.82
CA CYS A 85 6.80 -4.75 4.42
C CYS A 85 6.75 -3.68 3.30
N CYS A 86 5.97 -3.93 2.25
CA CYS A 86 5.81 -2.96 1.16
C CYS A 86 5.13 -1.66 1.63
N ALA A 87 4.09 -1.72 2.45
CA ALA A 87 3.44 -0.52 2.98
C ALA A 87 4.38 0.29 3.89
N GLN A 88 5.23 -0.37 4.69
CA GLN A 88 6.24 0.29 5.49
C GLN A 88 7.26 1.04 4.62
N GLN A 89 7.75 0.40 3.55
CA GLN A 89 8.64 1.05 2.59
C GLN A 89 7.94 2.24 1.90
N ALA A 90 6.66 2.10 1.54
CA ALA A 90 5.88 3.19 0.96
C ALA A 90 5.77 4.41 1.90
N VAL A 91 5.57 4.20 3.21
CA VAL A 91 5.56 5.28 4.21
C VAL A 91 6.92 5.98 4.26
N GLU A 92 8.01 5.22 4.34
CA GLU A 92 9.37 5.75 4.39
C GLU A 92 9.67 6.63 3.17
N THR A 93 9.34 6.16 1.95
CA THR A 93 9.51 6.96 0.73
C THR A 93 8.51 8.11 0.61
N GLY A 94 7.26 7.92 1.05
CA GLY A 94 6.16 8.87 0.87
C GLY A 94 6.30 10.14 1.70
N THR A 95 6.87 10.03 2.91
CA THR A 95 7.18 11.19 3.77
C THR A 95 8.17 12.18 3.13
N HIS A 96 8.92 11.75 2.12
CA HIS A 96 9.83 12.60 1.35
C HIS A 96 9.20 13.20 0.09
N VAL A 97 7.98 12.78 -0.31
CA VAL A 97 7.30 13.27 -1.52
C VAL A 97 6.34 14.41 -1.19
N ASN A 98 5.31 14.15 -0.38
CA ASN A 98 4.39 15.15 0.18
C ASN A 98 3.52 14.53 1.30
N GLU A 99 2.72 15.37 1.97
CA GLU A 99 1.87 14.96 3.09
C GLU A 99 0.74 14.00 2.69
N GLU A 100 0.12 14.19 1.53
CA GLU A 100 -1.00 13.37 1.05
C GLU A 100 -0.53 11.94 0.73
N ASP A 101 0.59 11.81 0.03
CA ASP A 101 1.21 10.54 -0.30
C ASP A 101 1.70 9.80 0.96
N GLY A 102 2.23 10.53 1.95
CA GLY A 102 2.58 9.97 3.26
C GLY A 102 1.34 9.51 4.05
N PHE A 103 0.23 10.24 3.95
CA PHE A 103 -1.03 9.89 4.57
C PHE A 103 -1.59 8.57 4.03
N GLU A 104 -1.73 8.44 2.71
CA GLU A 104 -2.26 7.22 2.06
C GLU A 104 -1.47 5.96 2.48
N ALA A 105 -0.13 6.03 2.39
CA ALA A 105 0.74 4.93 2.77
C ALA A 105 0.58 4.55 4.25
N SER A 106 0.44 5.54 5.13
CA SER A 106 0.31 5.32 6.57
C SER A 106 -1.04 4.71 6.95
N VAL A 107 -2.12 5.10 6.25
CA VAL A 107 -3.45 4.48 6.38
C VAL A 107 -3.41 3.00 5.97
N LEU A 108 -2.81 2.70 4.81
CA LEU A 108 -2.67 1.32 4.34
C LEU A 108 -1.86 0.47 5.33
N LEU A 109 -0.74 1.00 5.83
CA LEU A 109 0.06 0.31 6.84
C LEU A 109 -0.73 0.07 8.13
N GLY A 110 -1.48 1.08 8.61
CA GLY A 110 -2.36 0.94 9.78
C GLY A 110 -3.39 -0.18 9.60
N TRP A 111 -4.04 -0.25 8.43
CA TRP A 111 -4.97 -1.33 8.09
C TRP A 111 -4.30 -2.72 8.11
N LEU A 112 -3.16 -2.87 7.45
CA LEU A 112 -2.43 -4.14 7.37
C LEU A 112 -1.91 -4.61 8.74
N LEU A 113 -1.53 -3.69 9.61
CA LEU A 113 -1.14 -3.99 10.99
C LEU A 113 -2.34 -4.48 11.82
N VAL A 114 -3.53 -3.94 11.61
CA VAL A 114 -4.76 -4.49 12.23
C VAL A 114 -5.01 -5.92 11.74
N LEU A 115 -4.91 -6.16 10.43
CA LEU A 115 -5.11 -7.50 9.85
C LEU A 115 -4.08 -8.54 10.33
N THR A 116 -2.90 -8.10 10.76
CA THR A 116 -1.81 -8.97 11.27
C THR A 116 -1.73 -8.99 12.80
N ASP A 117 -2.81 -8.59 13.48
CA ASP A 117 -2.92 -8.57 14.96
C ASP A 117 -1.87 -7.69 15.68
N GLN A 118 -1.32 -6.70 14.97
CA GLN A 118 -0.38 -5.69 15.49
C GLN A 118 -1.11 -4.39 15.87
N ALA A 119 -2.23 -4.50 16.60
CA ALA A 119 -3.14 -3.40 16.88
C ALA A 119 -2.48 -2.21 17.63
N GLU A 120 -1.53 -2.49 18.53
CA GLU A 120 -0.79 -1.43 19.25
C GLU A 120 0.10 -0.62 18.29
N ARG A 121 0.80 -1.30 17.39
CA ARG A 121 1.64 -0.66 16.38
C ARG A 121 0.79 0.13 15.38
N ALA A 122 -0.35 -0.40 14.97
CA ALA A 122 -1.32 0.33 14.15
C ALA A 122 -1.77 1.63 14.84
N GLN A 123 -2.12 1.59 16.12
CA GLN A 123 -2.49 2.80 16.88
C GLN A 123 -1.36 3.83 16.92
N SER A 124 -0.11 3.39 17.11
CA SER A 124 1.04 4.31 17.17
C SER A 124 1.27 5.09 15.87
N ILE A 125 0.81 4.54 14.73
CA ILE A 125 0.87 5.20 13.41
C ILE A 125 -0.38 6.06 13.17
N LEU A 126 -1.56 5.57 13.54
CA LEU A 126 -2.84 6.21 13.22
C LEU A 126 -3.15 7.42 14.13
N GLN A 127 -2.75 7.38 15.40
CA GLN A 127 -3.06 8.45 16.35
C GLN A 127 -2.41 9.79 15.97
N PRO A 128 -1.12 9.86 15.59
CA PRO A 128 -0.51 11.09 15.09
C PRO A 128 -1.19 11.63 13.82
N LEU A 129 -1.59 10.76 12.88
CA LEU A 129 -2.32 11.16 11.68
C LEU A 129 -3.66 11.80 12.03
N LEU A 130 -4.39 11.25 13.00
CA LEU A 130 -5.64 11.87 13.45
C LEU A 130 -5.39 13.27 14.00
N THR A 131 -4.33 13.45 14.79
CA THR A 131 -3.95 14.75 15.35
C THR A 131 -3.60 15.76 14.26
N SER A 132 -2.84 15.38 13.23
CA SER A 132 -2.50 16.29 12.13
C SER A 132 -3.73 16.71 11.31
N LEU A 133 -4.73 15.83 11.20
CA LEU A 133 -5.97 16.14 10.48
C LEU A 133 -6.92 17.08 11.24
N GLN A 134 -6.76 17.28 12.55
CA GLN A 134 -7.66 18.14 13.34
C GLN A 134 -7.63 19.61 12.89
N SER A 135 -6.52 20.06 12.32
CA SER A 135 -6.36 21.40 11.76
C SER A 135 -6.75 21.52 10.28
N THR A 136 -7.25 20.45 9.67
CA THR A 136 -7.59 20.40 8.24
C THR A 136 -9.07 20.17 8.01
N ASP A 137 -9.61 20.66 6.89
CA ASP A 137 -11.00 20.43 6.47
C ASP A 137 -11.13 19.12 5.67
N SER A 138 -10.91 17.99 6.35
CA SER A 138 -10.84 16.65 5.73
C SER A 138 -11.67 15.60 6.48
N PRO A 139 -12.99 15.81 6.66
CA PRO A 139 -13.84 14.92 7.46
C PRO A 139 -13.81 13.47 6.99
N THR A 140 -13.70 13.22 5.68
CA THR A 140 -13.58 11.86 5.12
C THR A 140 -12.31 11.16 5.59
N GLN A 141 -11.16 11.84 5.58
CA GLN A 141 -9.89 11.27 6.04
C GLN A 141 -9.93 11.00 7.55
N GLN A 142 -10.47 11.93 8.33
CA GLN A 142 -10.68 11.75 9.77
C GLN A 142 -11.54 10.52 10.05
N GLY A 143 -12.65 10.34 9.33
CA GLY A 143 -13.54 9.18 9.49
C GLY A 143 -12.85 7.85 9.21
N VAL A 144 -11.99 7.79 8.18
CA VAL A 144 -11.16 6.59 7.89
C VAL A 144 -10.24 6.27 9.07
N ILE A 145 -9.54 7.27 9.63
CA ILE A 145 -8.64 7.06 10.77
C ILE A 145 -9.41 6.63 12.02
N HIS A 146 -10.56 7.27 12.31
CA HIS A 146 -11.44 6.88 13.42
C HIS A 146 -11.90 5.42 13.31
N ASN A 147 -12.30 4.98 12.13
CA ASN A 147 -12.70 3.59 11.89
C ASN A 147 -11.54 2.60 12.17
N LEU A 148 -10.34 2.89 11.68
CA LEU A 148 -9.17 2.03 11.91
C LEU A 148 -8.77 2.00 13.39
N LEU A 149 -8.79 3.14 14.10
CA LEU A 149 -8.54 3.21 15.53
C LEU A 149 -9.57 2.40 16.34
N ALA A 150 -10.85 2.47 15.96
CA ALA A 150 -11.89 1.66 16.57
C ALA A 150 -11.61 0.16 16.42
N LEU A 151 -11.16 -0.30 15.25
CA LEU A 151 -10.77 -1.70 15.03
C LEU A 151 -9.59 -2.09 15.93
N CYS A 152 -8.55 -1.25 16.02
CA CYS A 152 -7.42 -1.51 16.90
C CYS A 152 -7.86 -1.67 18.37
N LEU A 153 -8.72 -0.76 18.85
CA LEU A 153 -9.24 -0.78 20.21
C LEU A 153 -10.11 -2.01 20.48
N ARG A 154 -10.88 -2.49 19.50
CA ARG A 154 -11.64 -3.74 19.61
C ARG A 154 -10.74 -4.96 19.77
N HIS A 155 -9.64 -5.04 19.01
CA HIS A 155 -8.63 -6.11 19.18
C HIS A 155 -8.06 -6.11 20.59
N GLN A 156 -7.78 -4.92 21.15
CA GLN A 156 -7.31 -4.73 22.53
C GLN A 156 -8.40 -4.88 23.60
N ARG A 157 -9.64 -5.27 23.25
CA ARG A 157 -10.81 -5.37 24.17
C ARG A 157 -11.23 -4.04 24.84
N ARG A 158 -10.80 -2.90 24.32
CA ARG A 158 -11.16 -1.54 24.79
C ARG A 158 -12.46 -1.07 24.15
N ILE A 159 -13.56 -1.79 24.42
CA ILE A 159 -14.83 -1.66 23.69
C ILE A 159 -15.48 -0.27 23.83
N ARG A 160 -15.39 0.37 25.00
CA ARG A 160 -15.97 1.70 25.21
C ARG A 160 -15.30 2.76 24.34
N GLU A 161 -13.97 2.73 24.28
CA GLU A 161 -13.17 3.69 23.50
C GLU A 161 -13.36 3.45 22.00
N ALA A 162 -13.44 2.18 21.58
CA ALA A 162 -13.80 1.85 20.20
C ALA A 162 -15.17 2.43 19.80
N GLY A 163 -16.15 2.37 20.71
CA GLY A 163 -17.47 2.95 20.49
C GLY A 163 -17.44 4.47 20.31
N TRP A 164 -16.57 5.18 21.03
CA TRP A 164 -16.37 6.61 20.83
C TRP A 164 -15.81 6.90 19.43
N HIS A 165 -14.76 6.19 19.01
CA HIS A 165 -14.18 6.38 17.68
C HIS A 165 -15.19 6.09 16.55
N LEU A 166 -16.05 5.06 16.68
CA LEU A 166 -17.09 4.77 15.69
C LEU A 166 -18.17 5.85 15.62
N HIS A 167 -18.44 6.56 16.72
CA HIS A 167 -19.38 7.67 16.73
C HIS A 167 -18.78 8.94 16.11
N SER A 168 -17.45 9.08 16.18
CA SER A 168 -16.70 10.20 15.61
C SER A 168 -16.25 9.96 14.16
N ALA A 169 -16.49 8.78 13.59
CA ALA A 169 -16.17 8.44 12.22
C ALA A 169 -17.25 8.94 11.24
#